data_AF-A0A6F8XIY6-F1
#
_entry.id   AF-A0A6F8XIY6-F1
#
_cell.length_a   1.000
_cell.length_b   1.000
_cell.length_c   1.000
_cell.angle_alpha   90.00
_cell.angle_beta   90.00
_cell.angle_gamma   90.00
#
_symmetry.space_group_name_H-M   'P 1'
#
loop_
_entity.id
_entity.type
_entity.pdbx_description
1 polymer ?
#
loop_
_entity_poly.entity_id
_entity_poly.type
_entity_poly.pdbx_seq_one_letter_code
_entity_poly.pdbx_strand_id
1 'polypeptide(L)'
;MNLVKGAFFGAVGAAGVAAASSVLAARSRERQLASDPRWHVLTVHKALDEMRAAPLPPPLAELGEAVQIELRRAAGDKGTEIAVRLREGEPSGLSSVTARLTDQDPRRAVRRALREAKSIIETGEVLKPDTQTSTRRTVVNRPLEYASRHGREEGLL
;
A
#
# COMPACT_ATOMS: atom_id res chain seq x y z
N MET A 1 -20.11 -15.31 71.51
CA MET A 1 -20.68 -16.42 70.72
C MET A 1 -21.20 -15.88 69.40
N ASN A 2 -20.39 -15.97 68.34
CA ASN A 2 -20.71 -16.69 67.11
C ASN A 2 -19.95 -16.10 65.93
N LEU A 3 -19.12 -16.98 65.40
CA LEU A 3 -18.18 -16.88 64.31
C LEU A 3 -18.95 -17.20 63.01
N VAL A 4 -18.85 -16.39 61.97
CA VAL A 4 -18.99 -16.88 60.59
C VAL A 4 -17.97 -16.19 59.68
N LYS A 5 -17.34 -17.03 58.87
CA LYS A 5 -16.22 -16.83 57.96
C LYS A 5 -16.60 -16.06 56.69
N GLY A 6 -15.65 -15.27 56.20
CA GLY A 6 -15.12 -15.34 54.84
C GLY A 6 -15.90 -14.67 53.70
N ALA A 7 -15.21 -13.77 52.97
CA ALA A 7 -14.94 -13.94 51.54
C ALA A 7 -14.04 -12.79 51.06
N PHE A 8 -12.80 -13.15 50.73
CA PHE A 8 -11.85 -12.34 49.97
C PHE A 8 -12.26 -12.45 48.49
N PHE A 9 -12.74 -11.39 47.86
CA PHE A 9 -12.83 -11.30 46.40
C PHE A 9 -12.33 -9.93 45.95
N GLY A 10 -11.31 -9.99 45.08
CA GLY A 10 -10.51 -8.84 44.67
C GLY A 10 -11.24 -7.83 43.79
N ALA A 11 -10.66 -6.63 43.75
CA ALA A 11 -10.93 -5.63 42.74
C ALA A 11 -9.61 -4.92 42.38
N VAL A 12 -8.72 -5.62 41.67
CA VAL A 12 -7.72 -4.96 40.84
C VAL A 12 -8.36 -4.79 39.47
N GLY A 13 -8.77 -3.58 39.12
CA GLY A 13 -9.25 -3.34 37.76
C GLY A 13 -10.19 -2.14 37.61
N ALA A 14 -9.64 -0.93 37.72
CA ALA A 14 -10.33 0.26 37.19
C ALA A 14 -9.41 1.41 36.76
N ALA A 15 -8.11 1.37 37.06
CA ALA A 15 -7.21 2.50 36.79
C ALA A 15 -6.50 2.45 35.42
N GLY A 16 -6.57 1.35 34.67
CA GLY A 16 -5.78 1.16 33.44
C GLY A 16 -6.40 1.69 32.14
N VAL A 17 -7.73 1.85 32.08
CA VAL A 17 -8.43 2.11 30.80
C VAL A 17 -8.34 3.58 30.39
N ALA A 18 -8.36 4.51 31.35
CA ALA A 18 -8.35 5.94 31.05
C ALA A 18 -6.97 6.44 30.56
N ALA A 19 -5.86 5.86 31.04
CA ALA A 19 -4.53 6.23 30.59
C ALA A 19 -4.25 5.70 29.16
N ALA A 20 -4.73 4.50 28.82
CA ALA A 20 -4.50 3.88 27.52
C ALA A 20 -5.18 4.65 26.37
N SER A 21 -6.37 5.19 26.58
CA SER A 21 -7.09 5.95 25.55
C SER A 21 -6.40 7.30 25.25
N SER A 22 -5.85 7.97 26.26
CA SER A 22 -5.17 9.26 26.08
C SER A 22 -3.85 9.13 25.31
N VAL A 23 -3.07 8.05 25.54
CA VAL A 23 -1.81 7.79 24.81
C VAL A 23 -2.07 7.37 23.36
N LEU A 24 -3.15 6.61 23.11
CA LEU A 24 -3.59 6.29 21.75
C LEU A 24 -4.17 7.51 21.02
N ALA A 25 -4.91 8.37 21.72
CA ALA A 25 -5.47 9.60 21.16
C ALA A 25 -4.40 10.68 20.92
N ALA A 26 -3.36 10.75 21.76
CA ALA A 26 -2.23 11.63 21.53
C ALA A 26 -1.39 11.16 20.34
N ARG A 27 -1.16 9.84 20.22
CA ARG A 27 -0.51 9.24 19.04
C ARG A 27 -1.35 9.33 17.76
N SER A 28 -2.67 9.40 17.86
CA SER A 28 -3.55 9.61 16.71
C SER A 28 -3.58 11.08 16.30
N ARG A 29 -3.54 12.03 17.25
CA ARG A 29 -3.45 13.46 16.97
C ARG A 29 -2.12 13.84 16.31
N GLU A 30 -1.02 13.23 16.73
CA GLU A 30 0.29 13.43 16.10
C GLU A 30 0.35 12.86 14.67
N ARG A 31 -0.45 11.83 14.38
CA ARG A 31 -0.62 11.24 13.04
C ARG A 31 -1.69 11.93 12.18
N GLN A 32 -2.42 12.90 12.75
CA GLN A 32 -3.48 13.70 12.12
C GLN A 32 -2.99 15.05 11.59
N LEU A 33 -1.71 15.38 11.75
CA LEU A 33 -1.05 16.29 10.81
C LEU A 33 -1.11 15.58 9.46
N ALA A 34 -2.02 16.03 8.58
CA ALA A 34 -2.22 15.47 7.26
C ALA A 34 -0.87 15.21 6.59
N SER A 35 -0.45 13.94 6.59
CA SER A 35 0.75 13.53 5.88
C SER A 35 0.46 13.88 4.42
N ASP A 36 1.27 14.76 3.84
CA ASP A 36 1.24 15.06 2.41
C ASP A 36 1.13 13.71 1.66
N PRO A 37 0.19 13.57 0.69
CA PRO A 37 -0.03 12.30 0.03
C PRO A 37 1.27 11.70 -0.49
N ARG A 38 1.56 10.47 -0.06
CA ARG A 38 2.85 9.82 -0.30
C ARG A 38 3.06 9.56 -1.79
N TRP A 39 4.20 10.04 -2.29
CA TRP A 39 4.67 9.71 -3.63
C TRP A 39 5.14 8.25 -3.73
N HIS A 40 4.66 7.58 -4.78
CA HIS A 40 5.13 6.29 -5.25
C HIS A 40 6.09 6.54 -6.40
N VAL A 41 7.38 6.26 -6.21
CA VAL A 41 8.43 6.63 -7.16
C VAL A 41 9.07 5.37 -7.73
N LEU A 42 9.30 5.38 -9.03
CA LEU A 42 9.95 4.31 -9.79
C LEU A 42 10.96 4.95 -10.75
N THR A 43 12.09 4.30 -11.01
CA THR A 43 13.01 4.70 -12.08
C THR A 43 12.84 3.83 -13.33
N VAL A 44 12.79 4.45 -14.51
CA VAL A 44 12.81 3.80 -15.81
C VAL A 44 14.07 4.17 -16.59
N HIS A 45 14.63 3.21 -17.33
CA HIS A 45 15.83 3.39 -18.14
C HIS A 45 15.50 4.06 -19.48
N LYS A 46 14.95 5.27 -19.42
CA LYS A 46 14.60 6.11 -20.57
C LYS A 46 14.87 7.58 -20.26
N ALA A 47 15.33 8.34 -21.25
CA ALA A 47 15.65 9.75 -21.09
C ALA A 47 14.40 10.61 -20.81
N LEU A 48 14.55 11.66 -20.01
CA LEU A 48 13.40 12.50 -19.60
C LEU A 48 12.72 13.19 -20.79
N ASP A 49 13.48 13.65 -21.76
CA ASP A 49 12.94 14.35 -22.93
C ASP A 49 12.15 13.39 -23.83
N GLU A 50 12.62 12.14 -23.97
CA GLU A 50 11.87 11.09 -24.66
C GLU A 50 10.59 10.71 -23.91
N MET A 51 10.64 10.67 -22.58
CA MET A 51 9.47 10.42 -21.74
C MET A 51 8.43 11.52 -21.86
N ARG A 52 8.85 12.79 -22.00
CA ARG A 52 7.94 13.94 -22.17
C ARG A 52 7.35 14.03 -23.58
N ALA A 53 8.07 13.56 -24.59
CA ALA A 53 7.60 13.55 -25.97
C ALA A 53 6.62 12.41 -26.27
N ALA A 54 6.63 11.34 -25.47
CA ALA A 54 5.75 10.20 -25.62
C ALA A 54 4.44 10.35 -24.82
N PRO A 55 3.33 9.77 -25.29
CA PRO A 55 2.13 9.64 -24.46
C PRO A 55 2.41 8.76 -23.23
N LEU A 56 1.65 8.99 -22.16
CA LEU A 56 1.71 8.11 -20.99
C LEU A 56 1.34 6.68 -21.40
N PRO A 57 2.06 5.65 -20.90
CA PRO A 57 1.68 4.26 -21.10
C PRO A 57 0.25 3.98 -20.60
N PRO A 58 -0.51 3.09 -21.27
CA PRO A 58 -1.90 2.81 -20.91
C PRO A 58 -2.13 2.54 -19.41
N PRO A 59 -1.32 1.73 -18.70
CA PRO A 59 -1.53 1.48 -17.28
C PRO A 59 -1.51 2.74 -16.41
N LEU A 60 -0.72 3.76 -16.77
CA LEU A 60 -0.70 5.05 -16.06
C LEU A 60 -1.82 5.98 -16.54
N ALA A 61 -2.11 5.97 -17.84
CA ALA A 61 -3.19 6.78 -18.41
C ALA A 61 -4.57 6.37 -17.87
N GLU A 62 -4.79 5.08 -17.64
CA GLU A 62 -6.02 4.51 -17.08
C GLU A 62 -6.31 4.97 -15.65
N LEU A 63 -5.31 5.37 -14.88
CA LEU A 63 -5.52 5.97 -13.55
C LEU A 63 -6.18 7.35 -13.62
N GLY A 64 -6.02 8.03 -14.76
CA GLY A 64 -6.66 9.31 -15.06
C GLY A 64 -6.50 10.35 -13.96
N GLU A 65 -7.60 11.04 -13.64
CA GLU A 65 -7.61 12.14 -12.68
C GLU A 65 -7.54 11.68 -11.22
N ALA A 66 -7.58 10.39 -10.91
CA ALA A 66 -7.42 9.91 -9.54
C ALA A 66 -5.99 10.14 -9.00
N VAL A 67 -5.02 10.38 -9.90
CA VAL A 67 -3.61 10.53 -9.56
C VAL A 67 -3.00 11.82 -10.07
N GLN A 68 -1.94 12.26 -9.40
CA GLN A 68 -0.99 13.22 -9.93
C GLN A 68 0.29 12.46 -10.32
N ILE A 69 0.84 12.79 -11.49
CA ILE A 69 2.04 12.18 -12.05
C ILE A 69 3.10 13.25 -12.27
N GLU A 70 4.33 12.99 -11.85
CA GLU A 70 5.49 13.85 -12.06
C GLU A 70 6.65 13.07 -12.67
N LEU A 71 7.34 13.68 -13.64
CA LEU A 71 8.52 13.12 -14.30
C LEU A 71 9.74 13.98 -13.96
N ARG A 72 10.78 13.35 -13.42
CA ARG A 72 12.06 14.00 -13.07
C ARG A 72 13.25 13.18 -13.52
N ARG A 73 14.42 13.80 -13.70
CA ARG A 73 15.66 13.05 -13.96
C ARG A 73 15.99 12.20 -12.74
N ALA A 74 16.29 10.92 -12.97
CA ALA A 74 16.71 10.02 -11.92
C ALA A 74 18.13 10.36 -11.45
N ALA A 75 18.41 10.12 -10.17
CA ALA A 75 19.76 10.27 -9.63
C ALA A 75 20.75 9.28 -10.28
N GLY A 76 22.00 9.74 -10.45
CA GLY A 76 23.09 8.89 -10.95
C GLY A 76 22.92 8.43 -12.40
N ASP A 77 22.30 9.27 -13.24
CA ASP A 77 22.11 9.02 -14.69
C ASP A 77 21.37 7.70 -15.00
N LYS A 78 20.45 7.30 -14.11
CA LYS A 78 19.68 6.05 -14.26
C LYS A 78 18.46 6.17 -15.18
N GLY A 79 18.28 7.33 -15.82
CA GLY A 79 17.13 7.65 -16.67
C GLY A 79 16.14 8.59 -16.00
N THR A 80 14.87 8.19 -15.94
CA THR A 80 13.76 9.04 -15.48
C THR A 80 13.08 8.43 -14.27
N GLU A 81 12.82 9.24 -13.26
CA GLU A 81 11.93 8.91 -12.15
C GLU A 81 10.50 9.32 -12.49
N ILE A 82 9.58 8.37 -12.36
CA ILE A 82 8.14 8.56 -12.46
C ILE A 82 7.60 8.54 -11.03
N ALA A 83 7.07 9.65 -10.57
CA ALA A 83 6.43 9.79 -9.27
C ALA A 83 4.92 9.88 -9.45
N VAL A 84 4.16 9.07 -8.70
CA VAL A 84 2.70 9.04 -8.74
C VAL A 84 2.15 9.15 -7.33
N ARG A 85 1.14 9.99 -7.11
CA ARG A 85 0.40 10.06 -5.85
C ARG A 85 -1.10 10.11 -6.08
N LEU A 86 -1.87 9.58 -5.13
CA LEU A 86 -3.33 9.69 -5.13
C LEU A 86 -3.73 11.13 -4.76
N ARG A 87 -4.63 11.74 -5.53
CA ARG A 87 -5.09 13.12 -5.27
C ARG A 87 -5.90 13.24 -3.98
N GLU A 88 -6.73 12.25 -3.69
CA GLU A 88 -7.55 12.18 -2.47
C GLU A 88 -6.77 11.67 -1.25
N GLY A 89 -5.47 11.40 -1.40
CA GLY A 89 -4.64 10.81 -0.35
C GLY A 89 -4.76 9.29 -0.25
N GLU A 90 -3.96 8.70 0.64
CA GLU A 90 -4.03 7.26 0.89
C GLU A 90 -5.11 6.91 1.93
N PRO A 91 -5.80 5.77 1.77
CA PRO A 91 -6.66 5.24 2.82
C PRO A 91 -5.87 5.03 4.12
N SER A 92 -6.45 5.49 5.23
CA SER A 92 -5.84 5.38 6.56
C SER A 92 -6.78 4.67 7.55
N GLY A 93 -6.23 4.23 8.69
CA GLY A 93 -7.01 3.58 9.76
C GLY A 93 -7.78 2.34 9.28
N LEU A 94 -9.03 2.21 9.74
CA LEU A 94 -9.89 1.08 9.43
C LEU A 94 -10.19 0.97 7.92
N SER A 95 -10.36 2.11 7.23
CA SER A 95 -10.57 2.16 5.78
C SER A 95 -9.41 1.51 5.00
N SER A 96 -8.17 1.70 5.47
CA SER A 96 -6.99 1.07 4.86
C SER A 96 -6.96 -0.46 5.02
N VAL A 97 -7.56 -0.98 6.09
CA VAL A 97 -7.63 -2.41 6.35
C VAL A 97 -8.74 -3.01 5.51
N THR A 98 -9.93 -2.39 5.51
CA THR A 98 -11.05 -2.85 4.69
C THR A 98 -10.70 -2.85 3.21
N ALA A 99 -10.09 -1.78 2.70
CA ALA A 99 -9.68 -1.69 1.29
C ALA A 99 -8.72 -2.81 0.88
N ARG A 100 -7.80 -3.24 1.75
CA ARG A 100 -6.92 -4.38 1.47
C ARG A 100 -7.64 -5.72 1.47
N LEU A 101 -8.58 -5.90 2.39
CA LEU A 101 -9.35 -7.14 2.51
C LEU A 101 -10.38 -7.29 1.37
N THR A 102 -10.95 -6.18 0.90
CA THR A 102 -11.90 -6.16 -0.22
C THR A 102 -11.23 -6.05 -1.59
N ASP A 103 -9.90 -6.05 -1.63
CA ASP A 103 -9.10 -5.88 -2.85
C ASP A 103 -9.40 -4.57 -3.61
N GLN A 104 -9.70 -3.52 -2.85
CA GLN A 104 -9.98 -2.16 -3.34
C GLN A 104 -8.96 -1.15 -2.80
N ASP A 105 -7.73 -1.59 -2.49
CA ASP A 105 -6.67 -0.67 -2.08
C ASP A 105 -6.13 0.10 -3.30
N PRO A 106 -6.40 1.42 -3.44
CA PRO A 106 -5.97 2.20 -4.59
C PRO A 106 -4.44 2.23 -4.75
N ARG A 107 -3.68 1.97 -3.68
CA ARG A 107 -2.21 1.91 -3.74
C ARG A 107 -1.72 0.70 -4.52
N ARG A 108 -2.48 -0.41 -4.50
CA ARG A 108 -2.17 -1.59 -5.32
C ARG A 108 -2.29 -1.25 -6.80
N ALA A 109 -3.36 -0.55 -7.19
CA ALA A 109 -3.54 -0.08 -8.57
C ALA A 109 -2.39 0.82 -9.02
N VAL A 110 -1.96 1.78 -8.19
CA VAL A 110 -0.80 2.65 -8.47
C VAL A 110 0.48 1.84 -8.64
N ARG A 111 0.79 0.91 -7.72
CA ARG A 111 2.00 0.08 -7.80
C ARG A 111 1.97 -0.84 -9.02
N ARG A 112 0.82 -1.44 -9.33
CA ARG A 112 0.64 -2.28 -10.51
C ARG A 112 0.89 -1.48 -11.79
N ALA A 113 0.22 -0.33 -11.93
CA ALA A 113 0.35 0.55 -13.07
C ALA A 113 1.80 1.02 -13.28
N LEU A 114 2.51 1.39 -12.21
CA LEU A 114 3.93 1.77 -12.29
C LEU A 114 4.81 0.61 -12.79
N ARG A 115 4.63 -0.60 -12.26
CA ARG A 115 5.41 -1.77 -12.69
C ARG A 115 5.11 -2.16 -14.14
N GLU A 116 3.83 -2.15 -14.52
CA GLU A 116 3.40 -2.45 -15.89
C GLU A 116 3.92 -1.39 -16.88
N ALA A 117 3.85 -0.11 -16.52
CA ALA A 117 4.41 0.98 -17.31
C ALA A 117 5.92 0.88 -17.45
N LYS A 118 6.67 0.53 -16.37
CA LYS A 118 8.11 0.25 -16.47
C LYS A 118 8.39 -0.83 -17.50
N SER A 119 7.67 -1.96 -17.42
CA SER A 119 7.86 -3.06 -18.37
C SER A 119 7.59 -2.62 -19.81
N ILE A 120 6.49 -1.90 -20.08
CA ILE A 120 6.18 -1.39 -21.42
C ILE A 120 7.28 -0.43 -21.91
N ILE A 121 7.72 0.49 -21.05
CA ILE A 121 8.75 1.49 -21.41
C ILE A 121 10.09 0.82 -21.73
N GLU A 122 10.50 -0.18 -20.94
CA GLU A 122 11.83 -0.78 -21.03
C GLU A 122 11.90 -1.98 -21.97
N THR A 123 10.81 -2.71 -22.14
CA THR A 123 10.78 -3.97 -22.91
C THR A 123 9.76 -3.97 -24.04
N GLY A 124 8.86 -2.98 -24.11
CA GLY A 124 7.78 -2.92 -25.08
C GLY A 124 6.54 -3.73 -24.71
N GLU A 125 6.59 -4.55 -23.65
CA GLU A 125 5.48 -5.40 -23.22
C GLU A 125 5.34 -5.47 -21.69
N VAL A 126 4.21 -5.98 -21.21
CA VAL A 126 4.00 -6.22 -19.78
C VAL A 126 4.55 -7.60 -19.41
N LEU A 127 5.67 -7.62 -18.66
CA LEU A 127 6.30 -8.87 -18.24
C LEU A 127 5.45 -9.60 -17.20
N LYS A 128 4.85 -10.73 -17.58
CA LYS A 128 4.11 -11.62 -16.66
C LYS A 128 5.05 -12.70 -16.10
N PRO A 129 4.85 -13.14 -14.85
CA PRO A 129 5.60 -14.28 -14.34
C PRO A 129 5.23 -15.49 -15.19
N ASP A 130 6.20 -16.39 -15.41
CA ASP A 130 5.90 -17.67 -16.03
C ASP A 130 4.90 -18.44 -15.15
N THR A 131 3.80 -18.92 -15.74
CA THR A 131 2.75 -19.64 -15.04
C THR A 131 3.14 -21.10 -14.84
N GLN A 132 4.19 -21.37 -14.07
CA GLN A 132 4.50 -22.71 -13.58
C GLN A 132 4.10 -22.83 -12.11
N THR A 133 2.80 -22.86 -11.86
CA THR A 133 2.30 -23.27 -10.54
C THR A 133 2.10 -24.78 -10.56
N SER A 134 3.09 -25.54 -10.06
CA SER A 134 2.98 -27.00 -9.90
C SER A 134 1.91 -27.42 -8.88
N THR A 135 1.27 -26.45 -8.22
CA THR A 135 0.34 -26.71 -7.11
C THR A 135 -1.11 -26.69 -7.58
N ARG A 136 -1.81 -27.80 -7.34
CA ARG A 136 -3.24 -27.94 -7.64
C ARG A 136 -4.06 -26.98 -6.75
N ARG A 137 -5.11 -26.37 -7.32
CA ARG A 137 -6.01 -25.49 -6.56
C ARG A 137 -6.75 -26.31 -5.50
N THR A 138 -6.43 -26.09 -4.24
CA THR A 138 -7.07 -26.75 -3.09
C THR A 138 -7.49 -25.69 -2.08
N VAL A 139 -8.55 -25.95 -1.31
CA VAL A 139 -9.04 -25.02 -0.27
C VAL A 139 -7.93 -24.61 0.70
N VAL A 140 -7.03 -25.55 1.03
CA VAL A 140 -5.86 -25.32 1.91
C VAL A 140 -4.82 -24.39 1.26
N ASN A 141 -4.69 -24.37 -0.06
CA ASN A 141 -3.71 -23.54 -0.77
C ASN A 141 -4.20 -22.09 -0.98
N ARG A 142 -5.51 -21.83 -0.85
CA ARG A 142 -6.12 -20.53 -1.17
C ARG A 142 -5.39 -19.31 -0.56
N PRO A 143 -4.90 -19.34 0.70
CA PRO A 143 -4.15 -18.21 1.26
C PRO A 143 -2.82 -17.96 0.54
N LEU A 144 -2.09 -19.03 0.19
CA LEU A 144 -0.84 -18.93 -0.56
C LEU A 144 -1.10 -18.45 -2.00
N GLU A 145 -2.15 -18.96 -2.64
CA GLU A 145 -2.60 -18.50 -3.96
C GLU A 145 -2.89 -16.98 -3.96
N TYR A 146 -3.57 -16.49 -2.92
CA TYR A 146 -3.85 -15.07 -2.75
C TYR A 146 -2.56 -14.25 -2.60
N ALA A 147 -1.62 -14.69 -1.76
CA ALA A 147 -0.35 -14.00 -1.56
C ALA A 147 0.48 -13.95 -2.86
N SER A 148 0.57 -15.07 -3.59
CA SER A 148 1.30 -15.13 -4.86
C SER A 148 0.70 -14.22 -5.94
N ARG A 149 -0.64 -14.11 -5.98
CA ARG A 149 -1.35 -13.26 -6.95
C ARG A 149 -1.07 -11.77 -6.73
N HIS A 150 -1.07 -11.32 -5.47
CA HIS A 150 -0.90 -9.91 -5.12
C HIS A 150 0.54 -9.52 -4.82
N GLY A 151 1.49 -10.46 -4.83
CA GLY A 151 2.89 -10.19 -4.48
C GLY A 151 3.56 -9.10 -5.32
N ARG A 152 3.06 -8.82 -6.53
CA ARG A 152 3.54 -7.73 -7.40
C ARG A 152 2.99 -6.37 -7.02
N GLU A 153 1.80 -6.35 -6.44
CA GLU A 153 1.09 -5.16 -6.00
C GLU A 153 1.42 -4.80 -4.56
N GLU A 154 2.25 -5.61 -3.90
CA GLU A 154 2.72 -5.38 -2.54
C GLU A 154 4.24 -5.18 -2.54
N GLY A 155 4.76 -4.52 -1.50
CA GLY A 155 6.18 -4.23 -1.36
C GLY A 155 6.59 -2.80 -1.72
N LEU A 156 7.88 -2.50 -1.53
CA LEU A 156 8.47 -1.19 -1.82
C LEU A 156 8.62 -1.00 -3.33
N LEU A 157 8.50 0.27 -3.74
CA LEU A 157 8.92 0.75 -5.06
C LEU A 157 10.33 1.36 -4.94
#